data_AF-A0A7X3VRC3-F1
#
_entry.id   AF-A0A7X3VRC3-F1
#
_cell.length_a   1.000
_cell.length_b   1.000
_cell.length_c   1.000
_cell.angle_alpha   90.00
_cell.angle_beta   90.00
_cell.angle_gamma   90.00
#
_symmetry.space_group_name_H-M   'P 1'
#
loop_
_entity.id
_entity.type
_entity.pdbx_description
1 polymer ?
#
loop_
_entity_poly.entity_id
_entity_poly.type
_entity_poly.pdbx_seq_one_letter_code
_entity_poly.pdbx_strand_id
1 'polypeptide(L)'
;MKLSFPSLFTSETVFDITIYIGFLIFVLALPFGYSTAFLNIGLSLVLIGWVGRTVSERKLGWQRTPLDIPIALFLALALIACLLAPHPATSSLGYFWKLLRAILLFYAVIHSRLGPRWRHVVIAFITAAGISSVLGLWYYANDTRLAIDFMGRVGLQFKEELKGADNPDLQISEDFRAELRACNVPLSENVSISSSNRFPNEWRINDPARQRRYVIRPNETHLMVYMIEQRLTGTFKMPNDLGAYLALSLPFVMGYFVVSWRRDPKQKYRIWRILGLGAVVIVMSANLVLTLTRAAWVSTTIATVFLGIYFIVIALRKLDTRYGLWKRPLLGSTIIIVLLSLSLFLVPQHIKARFQTMIEHPVGFMGERP
;
A
#
# COMPACT_ATOMS: atom_id res chain seq x y z
N MET A 1 4.04 -34.29 49.99
CA MET A 1 4.46 -33.51 48.81
C MET A 1 3.40 -32.48 48.48
N LYS A 2 3.65 -31.18 48.70
CA LYS A 2 2.78 -30.11 48.17
C LYS A 2 3.16 -29.89 46.71
N LEU A 3 2.33 -30.36 45.78
CA LEU A 3 2.40 -29.98 44.38
C LEU A 3 1.99 -28.51 44.26
N SER A 4 2.93 -27.60 44.44
CA SER A 4 2.75 -26.21 44.04
C SER A 4 2.78 -26.18 42.52
N PHE A 5 1.62 -26.15 41.87
CA PHE A 5 1.55 -25.76 40.47
C PHE A 5 2.05 -24.31 40.39
N PRO A 6 3.17 -24.04 39.69
CA PRO A 6 3.56 -22.66 39.44
C PRO A 6 2.40 -22.01 38.70
N SER A 7 1.85 -20.92 39.25
CA SER A 7 0.84 -20.10 38.60
C SER A 7 1.48 -19.41 37.39
N LEU A 8 1.68 -20.19 36.31
CA LEU A 8 2.42 -19.81 35.11
C LEU A 8 1.70 -18.73 34.29
N PHE A 9 0.46 -18.40 34.63
CA PHE A 9 -0.34 -17.38 33.97
C PHE A 9 -0.72 -16.28 34.96
N THR A 10 0.11 -15.23 35.02
CA THR A 10 -0.35 -13.95 35.55
C THR A 10 -1.27 -13.30 34.52
N SER A 11 -2.21 -12.47 34.96
CA SER A 11 -3.09 -11.72 34.05
C SER A 11 -2.30 -10.89 33.03
N GLU A 12 -1.14 -10.36 33.43
CA GLU A 12 -0.23 -9.59 32.58
C GLU A 12 0.29 -10.39 31.38
N THR A 13 0.69 -11.65 31.60
CA THR A 13 1.23 -12.48 30.49
C THR A 13 0.14 -12.80 29.48
N VAL A 14 -1.10 -13.03 29.93
CA VAL A 14 -2.25 -13.24 29.05
C VAL A 14 -2.47 -12.03 28.17
N PHE A 15 -2.54 -10.82 28.74
CA PHE A 15 -2.76 -9.60 27.97
C PHE A 15 -1.61 -9.29 26.99
N ASP A 16 -0.35 -9.48 27.39
CA ASP A 16 0.79 -9.29 26.47
C ASP A 16 0.77 -10.31 25.32
N ILE A 17 0.30 -11.55 25.55
CA ILE A 17 0.09 -12.54 24.50
C ILE A 17 -1.07 -12.12 23.58
N THR A 18 -2.16 -11.59 24.13
CA THR A 18 -3.29 -11.06 23.34
C THR A 18 -2.84 -9.91 22.43
N ILE A 19 -2.05 -8.95 22.96
CA ILE A 19 -1.46 -7.85 22.17
C ILE A 19 -0.56 -8.42 21.06
N TYR A 20 0.29 -9.38 21.39
CA TYR A 20 1.19 -10.01 20.42
C TYR A 20 0.44 -10.68 19.26
N ILE A 21 -0.55 -11.51 19.57
CA ILE A 21 -1.38 -12.20 18.58
C ILE A 21 -2.15 -11.16 17.74
N GLY A 22 -2.73 -10.15 18.39
CA GLY A 22 -3.44 -9.07 17.72
C GLY A 22 -2.56 -8.34 16.70
N PHE A 23 -1.33 -7.98 17.07
CA PHE A 23 -0.38 -7.37 16.14
C PHE A 23 0.01 -8.29 14.98
N LEU A 24 0.23 -9.58 15.23
CA LEU A 24 0.53 -10.53 14.15
C LEU A 24 -0.62 -10.62 13.14
N ILE A 25 -1.86 -10.78 13.62
CA ILE A 25 -3.05 -10.82 12.77
C ILE A 25 -3.18 -9.51 11.98
N PHE A 26 -3.05 -8.37 12.66
CA PHE A 26 -3.16 -7.06 12.03
C PHE A 26 -2.14 -6.88 10.90
N VAL A 27 -0.87 -7.15 11.20
CA VAL A 27 0.25 -6.98 10.26
C VAL A 27 0.15 -7.94 9.07
N LEU A 28 -0.23 -9.19 9.28
CA LEU A 28 -0.43 -10.16 8.20
C LEU A 28 -1.63 -9.82 7.31
N ALA A 29 -2.68 -9.20 7.87
CA ALA A 29 -3.87 -8.79 7.13
C ALA A 29 -3.69 -7.47 6.37
N LEU A 30 -2.75 -6.61 6.81
CA LEU A 30 -2.56 -5.25 6.28
C LEU A 30 -2.38 -5.15 4.76
N PRO A 31 -1.58 -5.99 4.09
CA PRO A 31 -1.48 -5.92 2.64
C PRO A 31 -2.73 -6.39 1.88
N PHE A 32 -3.72 -7.00 2.54
CA PHE A 32 -4.88 -7.57 1.87
C PHE A 32 -6.09 -6.66 2.07
N GLY A 33 -6.35 -5.77 1.11
CA GLY A 33 -7.40 -4.75 1.22
C GLY A 33 -8.83 -5.28 1.41
N TYR A 34 -9.07 -6.58 1.17
CA TYR A 34 -10.35 -7.24 1.41
C TYR A 34 -10.49 -7.83 2.82
N SER A 35 -9.39 -7.94 3.57
CA SER A 35 -9.32 -8.58 4.89
C SER A 35 -9.70 -7.63 6.04
N THR A 36 -10.69 -6.76 5.83
CA THR A 36 -11.13 -5.76 6.82
C THR A 36 -11.57 -6.39 8.14
N ALA A 37 -12.22 -7.57 8.10
CA ALA A 37 -12.58 -8.33 9.27
C ALA A 37 -11.36 -8.71 10.12
N PHE A 38 -10.32 -9.28 9.50
CA PHE A 38 -9.08 -9.65 10.18
C PHE A 38 -8.33 -8.45 10.75
N LEU A 39 -8.30 -7.33 10.02
CA LEU A 39 -7.73 -6.08 10.53
C LEU A 39 -8.45 -5.61 11.81
N ASN A 40 -9.79 -5.61 11.80
CA ASN A 40 -10.58 -5.24 12.97
C ASN A 40 -10.38 -6.23 14.13
N ILE A 41 -10.32 -7.54 13.86
CA ILE A 41 -10.03 -8.55 14.89
C ILE A 41 -8.65 -8.30 15.52
N GLY A 42 -7.61 -8.10 14.71
CA GLY A 42 -6.27 -7.80 15.19
C GLY A 42 -6.24 -6.54 16.06
N LEU A 43 -6.87 -5.46 15.61
CA LEU A 43 -6.98 -4.20 16.37
C LEU A 43 -7.76 -4.37 17.68
N SER A 44 -8.89 -5.09 17.66
CA SER A 44 -9.68 -5.36 18.86
C SER A 44 -8.89 -6.16 19.88
N LEU A 45 -8.13 -7.17 19.46
CA LEU A 45 -7.26 -7.93 20.37
C LEU A 45 -6.16 -7.05 20.96
N VAL A 46 -5.52 -6.19 20.16
CA VAL A 46 -4.52 -5.23 20.66
C VAL A 46 -5.17 -4.28 21.68
N LEU A 47 -6.35 -3.75 21.41
CA LEU A 47 -7.08 -2.86 22.31
C LEU A 47 -7.47 -3.55 23.61
N ILE A 48 -8.07 -4.75 23.55
CA ILE A 48 -8.47 -5.54 24.71
C ILE A 48 -7.25 -5.89 25.56
N GLY A 49 -6.16 -6.34 24.93
CA GLY A 49 -4.93 -6.65 25.63
C GLY A 49 -4.32 -5.42 26.29
N TRP A 50 -4.27 -4.28 25.59
CA TRP A 50 -3.74 -3.04 26.12
C TRP A 50 -4.56 -2.50 27.30
N VAL A 51 -5.87 -2.36 27.15
CA VAL A 51 -6.79 -1.88 28.20
C VAL A 51 -6.81 -2.84 29.38
N GLY A 52 -6.95 -4.15 29.12
CA GLY A 52 -6.99 -5.18 30.15
C GLY A 52 -5.73 -5.17 31.02
N ARG A 53 -4.56 -5.00 30.40
CA ARG A 53 -3.30 -4.84 31.13
C ARG A 53 -3.28 -3.56 31.96
N THR A 54 -3.67 -2.42 31.39
CA THR A 54 -3.72 -1.14 32.13
C THR A 54 -4.63 -1.22 33.36
N VAL A 55 -5.79 -1.86 33.23
CA VAL A 55 -6.71 -2.11 34.35
C VAL A 55 -6.11 -3.07 35.39
N SER A 56 -5.48 -4.16 34.93
CA SER A 56 -4.85 -5.15 35.82
C SER A 56 -3.69 -4.56 36.62
N GLU A 57 -2.85 -3.73 36.00
CA GLU A 57 -1.71 -3.09 36.66
C GLU A 57 -2.15 -1.95 37.60
N ARG A 58 -3.39 -1.44 37.47
CA ARG A 58 -3.92 -0.24 38.14
C ARG A 58 -2.98 0.97 38.04
N LYS A 59 -2.14 0.99 37.01
CA LYS A 59 -1.12 2.01 36.77
C LYS A 59 -1.26 2.47 35.33
N LEU A 60 -1.63 3.73 35.16
CA LEU A 60 -1.52 4.43 33.88
C LEU A 60 -0.04 4.81 33.70
N GLY A 61 0.81 3.84 33.40
CA GLY A 61 2.23 4.04 33.11
C GLY A 61 2.46 4.74 31.78
N TRP A 62 1.86 5.92 31.60
CA TRP A 62 1.88 6.67 30.36
C TRP A 62 3.28 7.22 30.09
N GLN A 63 4.00 6.57 29.18
CA GLN A 63 5.27 7.06 28.66
C GLN A 63 5.01 8.25 27.74
N ARG A 64 5.43 9.44 28.17
CA ARG A 64 5.33 10.64 27.34
C ARG A 64 6.21 10.49 26.09
N THR A 65 5.65 10.82 24.94
CA THR A 65 6.40 10.92 23.67
C THR A 65 6.47 12.38 23.23
N PRO A 66 7.53 12.81 22.51
CA PRO A 66 7.59 14.17 21.95
C PRO A 66 6.46 14.43 20.93
N LEU A 67 5.79 13.39 20.44
CA LEU A 67 4.67 13.48 19.52
C LEU A 67 3.31 13.66 20.24
N ASP A 68 3.25 13.57 21.56
CA ASP A 68 1.98 13.64 22.30
C ASP A 68 1.25 14.96 22.07
N ILE A 69 1.96 16.09 22.17
CA ILE A 69 1.38 17.43 21.97
C ILE A 69 0.93 17.62 20.50
N PRO A 70 1.77 17.34 19.48
CA PRO A 70 1.34 17.39 18.08
C PRO A 70 0.12 16.50 17.78
N ILE A 71 0.10 15.27 18.31
CA ILE A 71 -1.00 14.33 18.10
C ILE A 71 -2.28 14.85 18.76
N ALA A 72 -2.21 15.35 19.99
CA ALA A 72 -3.37 15.89 20.69
C ALA A 72 -3.93 17.12 19.99
N LEU A 73 -3.07 18.06 19.57
CA LEU A 73 -3.48 19.24 18.81
C LEU A 73 -4.13 18.85 17.49
N PHE A 74 -3.52 17.92 16.76
CA PHE A 74 -4.06 17.42 15.50
C PHE A 74 -5.40 16.71 15.68
N LEU A 75 -5.56 15.91 16.73
CA LEU A 75 -6.82 15.24 17.04
C LEU A 75 -7.92 16.23 17.43
N ALA A 76 -7.59 17.27 18.21
CA ALA A 76 -8.51 18.33 18.57
C ALA A 76 -8.98 19.11 17.33
N LEU A 77 -8.05 19.49 16.44
CA LEU A 77 -8.37 20.15 15.18
C LEU A 77 -9.22 19.25 14.26
N ALA A 78 -8.88 17.96 14.17
CA ALA A 78 -9.67 17.00 13.40
C ALA A 78 -11.09 16.85 13.95
N LEU A 79 -11.25 16.84 15.29
CA LEU A 79 -12.56 16.79 15.93
C LEU A 79 -13.38 18.05 15.64
N ILE A 80 -12.78 19.24 15.80
CA ILE A 80 -13.43 20.52 15.49
C ILE A 80 -13.85 20.56 14.01
N ALA A 81 -12.96 20.18 13.10
CA ALA A 81 -13.26 20.10 11.67
C ALA A 81 -14.41 19.13 11.38
N CYS A 82 -14.50 18.02 12.11
CA CYS A 82 -15.59 17.06 11.96
C CYS A 82 -16.93 17.59 12.47
N LEU A 83 -16.93 18.33 13.58
CA LEU A 83 -18.13 18.94 14.16
C LEU A 83 -18.64 20.13 13.33
N LEU A 84 -17.75 20.88 12.69
CA LEU A 84 -18.09 22.01 11.83
C LEU A 84 -18.31 21.62 10.36
N ALA A 85 -18.17 20.34 10.00
CA ALA A 85 -18.39 19.89 8.63
C ALA A 85 -19.88 20.02 8.25
N PRO A 86 -20.22 20.50 7.03
CA PRO A 86 -21.62 20.65 6.58
C PRO A 86 -22.43 19.35 6.61
N HIS A 87 -21.76 18.21 6.46
CA HIS A 87 -22.36 16.87 6.46
C HIS A 87 -21.62 15.95 7.44
N PRO A 88 -21.88 16.08 8.76
CA PRO A 88 -21.10 15.39 9.78
C PRO A 88 -21.33 13.87 9.81
N ALA A 89 -22.57 13.44 9.51
CA ALA A 89 -22.98 12.05 9.60
C ALA A 89 -22.45 11.17 8.46
N THR A 90 -22.30 11.70 7.25
CA THR A 90 -22.03 10.89 6.05
C THR A 90 -20.55 10.87 5.64
N SER A 91 -19.69 11.73 6.21
CA SER A 91 -18.28 11.75 5.80
C SER A 91 -17.29 12.05 6.93
N SER A 92 -17.50 13.08 7.77
CA SER A 92 -16.42 13.56 8.65
C SER A 92 -16.09 12.61 9.81
N LEU A 93 -17.11 12.11 10.52
CA LEU A 93 -16.92 11.24 11.69
C LEU A 93 -16.20 9.93 11.33
N GLY A 94 -16.46 9.39 10.14
CA GLY A 94 -15.79 8.18 9.64
C GLY A 94 -14.28 8.38 9.45
N TYR A 95 -13.85 9.55 8.93
CA TYR A 95 -12.43 9.88 8.83
C TYR A 95 -11.79 10.10 10.19
N PHE A 96 -12.49 10.77 11.11
CA PHE A 96 -12.02 10.91 12.49
C PHE A 96 -11.77 9.57 13.16
N TRP A 97 -12.70 8.61 13.02
CA TRP A 97 -12.50 7.26 13.57
C TRP A 97 -11.31 6.53 12.97
N LYS A 98 -11.05 6.68 11.66
CA LYS A 98 -9.83 6.12 11.03
C LYS A 98 -8.57 6.72 11.64
N LEU A 99 -8.57 8.03 11.86
CA LEU A 99 -7.46 8.75 12.47
C LEU A 99 -7.22 8.34 13.91
N LEU A 100 -8.29 8.31 14.72
CA LEU A 100 -8.24 7.90 16.11
C LEU A 100 -7.73 6.45 16.24
N ARG A 101 -8.17 5.53 15.38
CA ARG A 101 -7.65 4.16 15.34
C ARG A 101 -6.14 4.12 15.07
N ALA A 102 -5.63 4.94 14.14
CA ALA A 102 -4.20 5.01 13.87
C ALA A 102 -3.40 5.55 15.07
N ILE A 103 -3.92 6.57 15.75
CA ILE A 103 -3.32 7.14 16.97
C ILE A 103 -3.32 6.12 18.11
N LEU A 104 -4.44 5.43 18.34
CA LEU A 104 -4.53 4.37 19.34
C LEU A 104 -3.56 3.22 19.05
N LEU A 105 -3.42 2.84 17.79
CA LEU A 105 -2.44 1.84 17.36
C LEU A 105 -1.01 2.31 17.65
N PHE A 106 -0.68 3.57 17.37
CA PHE A 106 0.63 4.15 17.71
C PHE A 106 0.92 4.03 19.21
N TYR A 107 0.00 4.43 20.08
CA TYR A 107 0.19 4.30 21.53
C TYR A 107 0.22 2.85 22.01
N ALA A 108 -0.56 1.97 21.40
CA ALA A 108 -0.50 0.54 21.68
C ALA A 108 0.89 -0.03 21.35
N VAL A 109 1.51 0.41 20.26
CA VAL A 109 2.89 0.04 19.89
C VAL A 109 3.88 0.54 20.93
N ILE A 110 3.85 1.85 21.26
CA ILE A 110 4.77 2.49 22.21
C ILE A 110 4.68 1.85 23.60
N HIS A 111 3.46 1.63 24.09
CA HIS A 111 3.25 1.06 25.42
C HIS A 111 3.35 -0.47 25.45
N SER A 112 3.44 -1.14 24.30
CA SER A 112 3.60 -2.60 24.28
C SER A 112 4.91 -3.02 24.98
N ARG A 113 4.85 -4.05 25.82
CA ARG A 113 6.04 -4.60 26.50
C ARG A 113 6.50 -5.91 25.83
N LEU A 114 6.29 -6.01 24.51
CA LEU A 114 6.56 -7.24 23.76
C LEU A 114 8.05 -7.63 23.73
N GLY A 115 8.95 -6.69 24.00
CA GLY A 115 10.38 -6.95 24.12
C GLY A 115 10.93 -7.68 22.88
N PRO A 116 11.59 -8.84 23.02
CA PRO A 116 12.10 -9.62 21.88
C PRO A 116 11.04 -10.05 20.87
N ARG A 117 9.75 -10.16 21.26
CA ARG A 117 8.65 -10.58 20.38
C ARG A 117 8.38 -9.56 19.27
N TRP A 118 8.76 -8.29 19.43
CA TRP A 118 8.70 -7.28 18.37
C TRP A 118 9.43 -7.72 17.10
N ARG A 119 10.51 -8.50 17.26
CA ARG A 119 11.22 -9.07 16.13
C ARG A 119 10.33 -9.95 15.26
N HIS A 120 9.44 -10.74 15.84
CA HIS A 120 8.51 -11.58 15.08
C HIS A 120 7.48 -10.74 14.34
N VAL A 121 6.95 -9.69 14.97
CA VAL A 121 6.00 -8.77 14.34
C VAL A 121 6.64 -8.06 13.13
N VAL A 122 7.89 -7.61 13.28
CA VAL A 122 8.67 -7.01 12.17
C VAL A 122 8.90 -8.02 11.06
N ILE A 123 9.31 -9.26 11.38
CA ILE A 123 9.50 -10.31 10.37
C ILE A 123 8.17 -10.60 9.65
N ALA A 124 7.06 -10.73 10.39
CA ALA A 124 5.73 -10.95 9.81
C ALA A 124 5.34 -9.81 8.86
N PHE A 125 5.63 -8.56 9.23
CA PHE A 125 5.37 -7.39 8.37
C PHE A 125 6.15 -7.43 7.07
N ILE A 126 7.45 -7.70 7.14
CA ILE A 126 8.32 -7.82 5.96
C ILE A 126 7.87 -8.99 5.08
N THR A 127 7.56 -10.14 5.69
CA THR A 127 7.07 -11.32 4.97
C THR A 127 5.72 -11.05 4.29
N ALA A 128 4.78 -10.41 4.98
CA ALA A 128 3.48 -10.05 4.42
C ALA A 128 3.63 -9.06 3.26
N ALA A 129 4.49 -8.04 3.38
CA ALA A 129 4.82 -7.11 2.31
C ALA A 129 5.44 -7.81 1.09
N GLY A 130 6.38 -8.75 1.32
CA GLY A 130 6.99 -9.55 0.27
C GLY A 130 5.98 -10.43 -0.46
N ILE A 131 5.16 -11.19 0.27
CA ILE A 131 4.11 -12.06 -0.31
C ILE A 131 3.12 -11.24 -1.13
N SER A 132 2.64 -10.12 -0.58
CA SER A 132 1.73 -9.19 -1.26
C SER A 132 2.32 -8.66 -2.56
N SER A 133 3.61 -8.34 -2.55
CA SER A 133 4.31 -7.81 -3.73
C SER A 133 4.54 -8.90 -4.79
N VAL A 134 4.82 -10.14 -4.39
CA VAL A 134 4.90 -11.28 -5.32
C VAL A 134 3.54 -11.55 -5.96
N LEU A 135 2.48 -11.62 -5.15
CA LEU A 135 1.10 -11.77 -5.63
C LEU A 135 0.69 -10.61 -6.54
N GLY A 136 1.14 -9.40 -6.24
CA GLY A 136 0.93 -8.22 -7.07
C GLY A 136 1.50 -8.41 -8.47
N LEU A 137 2.79 -8.72 -8.58
CA LEU A 137 3.43 -8.97 -9.88
C LEU A 137 2.77 -10.13 -10.62
N TRP A 138 2.40 -11.20 -9.91
CA TRP A 138 1.68 -12.32 -10.51
C TRP A 138 0.32 -11.89 -11.08
N TYR A 139 -0.45 -11.09 -10.32
CA TYR A 139 -1.73 -10.55 -10.78
C TYR A 139 -1.56 -9.71 -12.05
N TYR A 140 -0.57 -8.80 -12.05
CA TYR A 140 -0.24 -7.97 -13.19
C TYR A 140 0.18 -8.77 -14.42
N ALA A 141 1.06 -9.77 -14.26
CA ALA A 141 1.54 -10.61 -15.36
C ALA A 141 0.44 -11.43 -16.02
N ASN A 142 -0.61 -11.79 -15.27
CA ASN A 142 -1.75 -12.56 -15.77
C ASN A 142 -2.94 -11.67 -16.20
N ASP A 143 -2.77 -10.34 -16.28
CA ASP A 143 -3.86 -9.38 -16.54
C ASP A 143 -5.07 -9.57 -15.58
N THR A 144 -4.82 -10.12 -14.39
CA THR A 144 -5.85 -10.35 -13.37
C THR A 144 -5.82 -9.21 -12.36
N ARG A 145 -6.98 -8.60 -12.06
CA ARG A 145 -7.07 -7.47 -11.11
C ARG A 145 -6.22 -6.26 -11.51
N LEU A 146 -6.35 -5.83 -12.75
CA LEU A 146 -5.89 -4.51 -13.16
C LEU A 146 -6.79 -3.43 -12.55
N ALA A 147 -6.25 -2.21 -12.45
CA ALA A 147 -7.03 -1.07 -12.02
C ALA A 147 -8.15 -0.80 -13.03
N ILE A 148 -9.36 -0.59 -12.51
CA ILE A 148 -10.55 -0.30 -13.29
C ILE A 148 -11.05 1.07 -12.84
N ASP A 149 -11.08 2.03 -13.75
CA ASP A 149 -11.62 3.37 -13.51
C ASP A 149 -12.97 3.51 -14.22
N PHE A 150 -13.98 3.98 -13.50
CA PHE A 150 -15.30 4.23 -14.06
C PHE A 150 -15.26 5.48 -14.96
N MET A 151 -15.77 5.35 -16.18
CA MET A 151 -15.75 6.42 -17.19
C MET A 151 -17.13 7.06 -17.37
N GLY A 152 -18.20 6.27 -17.33
CA GLY A 152 -19.54 6.80 -17.53
C GLY A 152 -20.60 5.73 -17.72
N ARG A 153 -21.80 6.18 -18.04
CA ARG A 153 -22.98 5.35 -18.26
C ARG A 153 -23.47 5.56 -19.67
N VAL A 154 -23.83 4.46 -20.32
CA VAL A 154 -24.41 4.46 -21.66
C VAL A 154 -25.79 3.80 -21.59
N GLY A 155 -26.72 4.21 -22.45
CA GLY A 155 -28.07 3.65 -22.57
C GLY A 155 -28.07 2.14 -22.83
N LEU A 156 -29.10 1.46 -22.31
CA LEU A 156 -29.25 0.00 -22.48
C LEU A 156 -29.55 -0.43 -23.92
N GLN A 157 -30.00 0.49 -24.77
CA GLN A 157 -30.31 0.20 -26.18
C GLN A 157 -29.11 -0.37 -26.97
N PHE A 158 -27.87 -0.02 -26.61
CA PHE A 158 -26.67 -0.55 -27.25
C PHE A 158 -26.30 -1.97 -26.79
N LYS A 159 -27.06 -2.56 -25.85
CA LYS A 159 -26.83 -3.93 -25.41
C LYS A 159 -27.01 -4.93 -26.55
N GLU A 160 -27.97 -4.70 -27.46
CA GLU A 160 -28.18 -5.57 -28.62
C GLU A 160 -27.03 -5.48 -29.61
N GLU A 161 -26.48 -4.28 -29.83
CA GLU A 161 -25.26 -4.08 -30.64
C GLU A 161 -24.08 -4.86 -30.05
N LEU A 162 -23.89 -4.79 -28.73
CA LEU A 162 -22.83 -5.51 -28.03
C LEU A 162 -23.00 -7.04 -28.04
N LYS A 163 -24.23 -7.58 -28.14
CA LYS A 163 -24.42 -9.04 -28.29
C LYS A 163 -23.80 -9.57 -29.58
N GLY A 164 -23.66 -8.73 -30.60
CA GLY A 164 -22.97 -9.06 -31.85
C GLY A 164 -21.45 -9.05 -31.77
N ALA A 165 -20.84 -8.80 -30.59
CA ALA A 165 -19.39 -8.59 -30.43
C ALA A 165 -18.53 -9.79 -30.85
N ASP A 166 -19.09 -10.98 -30.99
CA ASP A 166 -18.35 -12.15 -31.49
C ASP A 166 -18.17 -12.11 -33.01
N ASN A 167 -18.86 -11.21 -33.72
CA ASN A 167 -18.67 -10.98 -35.15
C ASN A 167 -17.47 -10.02 -35.38
N PRO A 168 -16.38 -10.47 -36.04
CA PRO A 168 -15.21 -9.63 -36.29
C PRO A 168 -15.49 -8.41 -37.17
N ASP A 169 -16.57 -8.43 -37.95
CA ASP A 169 -16.97 -7.34 -38.84
C ASP A 169 -17.96 -6.36 -38.19
N LEU A 170 -18.25 -6.52 -36.88
CA LEU A 170 -19.14 -5.62 -36.17
C LEU A 170 -18.54 -4.20 -36.13
N GLN A 171 -19.15 -3.30 -36.88
CA GLN A 171 -18.85 -1.87 -36.78
C GLN A 171 -19.66 -1.25 -35.65
N ILE A 172 -18.98 -0.53 -34.76
CA ILE A 172 -19.60 0.24 -33.69
C ILE A 172 -20.40 1.38 -34.32
N SER A 173 -21.68 1.50 -33.97
CA SER A 173 -22.54 2.57 -34.46
C SER A 173 -21.98 3.95 -34.07
N GLU A 174 -22.17 4.94 -34.95
CA GLU A 174 -21.71 6.31 -34.67
C GLU A 174 -22.45 6.93 -33.48
N ASP A 175 -23.70 6.53 -33.23
CA ASP A 175 -24.47 6.93 -32.06
C ASP A 175 -23.82 6.40 -30.77
N PHE A 176 -23.42 5.12 -30.74
CA PHE A 176 -22.73 4.56 -29.59
C PHE A 176 -21.36 5.22 -29.38
N ARG A 177 -20.61 5.48 -30.48
CA ARG A 177 -19.35 6.24 -30.42
C ARG A 177 -19.55 7.65 -29.89
N ALA A 178 -20.65 8.33 -30.23
CA ALA A 178 -20.96 9.66 -29.74
C ALA A 178 -21.27 9.65 -28.24
N GLU A 179 -22.00 8.65 -27.75
CA GLU A 179 -22.32 8.53 -26.32
C GLU A 179 -21.09 8.15 -25.47
N LEU A 180 -20.21 7.29 -26.01
CA LEU A 180 -18.91 7.01 -25.40
C LEU A 180 -18.03 8.27 -25.36
N ARG A 181 -18.03 9.09 -26.42
CA ARG A 181 -17.33 10.38 -26.43
C ARG A 181 -17.89 11.33 -25.37
N ALA A 182 -19.20 11.37 -25.17
CA ALA A 182 -19.84 12.16 -24.10
C ALA A 182 -19.40 11.71 -22.69
N CYS A 183 -19.02 10.44 -22.54
CA CYS A 183 -18.42 9.89 -21.32
C CYS A 183 -16.88 9.95 -21.28
N ASN A 184 -16.25 10.83 -22.07
CA ASN A 184 -14.78 10.94 -22.18
C ASN A 184 -14.07 9.64 -22.63
N VAL A 185 -14.76 8.79 -23.40
CA VAL A 185 -14.22 7.56 -24.03
C VAL A 185 -14.15 7.74 -25.56
N PRO A 186 -13.23 8.57 -26.07
CA PRO A 186 -13.02 8.68 -27.51
C PRO A 186 -12.36 7.40 -28.05
N LEU A 187 -13.08 6.71 -28.94
CA LEU A 187 -12.60 5.52 -29.63
C LEU A 187 -11.90 5.89 -30.95
N SER A 188 -10.87 5.12 -31.33
CA SER A 188 -10.31 5.17 -32.69
C SER A 188 -11.17 4.40 -33.69
N GLU A 189 -10.85 4.50 -34.98
CA GLU A 189 -11.56 3.77 -36.04
C GLU A 189 -11.33 2.25 -35.94
N ASN A 190 -10.12 1.83 -35.56
CA ASN A 190 -9.66 0.44 -35.55
C ASN A 190 -9.93 -0.29 -34.22
N VAL A 191 -11.09 -0.04 -33.62
CA VAL A 191 -11.46 -0.64 -32.33
C VAL A 191 -12.07 -2.02 -32.53
N SER A 192 -11.67 -2.98 -31.69
CA SER A 192 -12.32 -4.29 -31.62
C SER A 192 -13.13 -4.42 -30.33
N ILE A 193 -14.31 -5.03 -30.45
CA ILE A 193 -15.13 -5.44 -29.30
C ILE A 193 -15.06 -6.96 -29.21
N SER A 194 -14.95 -7.50 -27.99
CA SER A 194 -15.08 -8.95 -27.75
C SER A 194 -15.88 -9.22 -26.48
N SER A 195 -16.59 -10.34 -26.46
CA SER A 195 -17.27 -10.81 -25.26
C SER A 195 -16.25 -11.38 -24.24
N SER A 196 -16.53 -11.21 -22.95
CA SER A 196 -15.67 -11.71 -21.88
C SER A 196 -16.04 -13.16 -21.56
N ASN A 197 -15.13 -14.10 -21.82
CA ASN A 197 -15.33 -15.51 -21.48
C ASN A 197 -15.54 -15.77 -19.98
N ARG A 198 -15.11 -14.84 -19.11
CA ARG A 198 -15.16 -15.01 -17.65
C ARG A 198 -16.48 -14.53 -17.03
N PHE A 199 -17.12 -13.53 -17.62
CA PHE A 199 -18.32 -12.91 -17.06
C PHE A 199 -19.39 -12.78 -18.15
N PRO A 200 -20.53 -13.47 -18.01
CA PRO A 200 -21.60 -13.37 -19.00
C PRO A 200 -22.12 -11.94 -19.04
N ASN A 201 -22.35 -11.43 -20.25
CA ASN A 201 -22.73 -10.03 -20.51
C ASN A 201 -21.67 -8.99 -20.11
N GLU A 202 -20.39 -9.35 -20.04
CA GLU A 202 -19.31 -8.35 -19.98
C GLU A 202 -18.67 -8.25 -21.37
N TRP A 203 -18.50 -7.03 -21.87
CA TRP A 203 -17.85 -6.76 -23.16
C TRP A 203 -16.56 -6.01 -22.96
N ARG A 204 -15.58 -6.26 -23.82
CA ARG A 204 -14.26 -5.63 -23.81
C ARG A 204 -14.06 -4.86 -25.09
N ILE A 205 -13.67 -3.61 -24.97
CA ILE A 205 -13.29 -2.77 -26.10
C ILE A 205 -11.78 -2.61 -26.08
N ASN A 206 -11.08 -3.04 -27.12
CA ASN A 206 -9.65 -2.84 -27.29
C ASN A 206 -9.41 -1.76 -28.35
N ASP A 207 -8.78 -0.67 -27.93
CA ASP A 207 -8.35 0.43 -28.81
C ASP A 207 -6.82 0.40 -28.94
N PRO A 208 -6.27 -0.33 -29.93
CA PRO A 208 -4.83 -0.48 -30.09
C PRO A 208 -4.15 0.84 -30.46
N ALA A 209 -4.83 1.73 -31.21
CA ALA A 209 -4.27 3.01 -31.61
C ALA A 209 -4.01 3.93 -30.41
N ARG A 210 -4.89 3.89 -29.41
CA ARG A 210 -4.74 4.66 -28.16
C ARG A 210 -4.07 3.88 -27.02
N GLN A 211 -3.76 2.61 -27.22
CA GLN A 211 -3.30 1.68 -26.17
C GLN A 211 -4.25 1.65 -24.96
N ARG A 212 -5.57 1.66 -25.20
CA ARG A 212 -6.58 1.64 -24.13
C ARG A 212 -7.46 0.40 -24.24
N ARG A 213 -7.89 -0.08 -23.08
CA ARG A 213 -8.82 -1.20 -22.94
C ARG A 213 -9.99 -0.73 -22.08
N TYR A 214 -11.22 -1.03 -22.49
CA TYR A 214 -12.42 -0.72 -21.72
C TYR A 214 -13.23 -1.99 -21.46
N VAL A 215 -13.99 -1.99 -20.38
CA VAL A 215 -14.93 -3.04 -20.01
C VAL A 215 -16.29 -2.42 -19.85
N ILE A 216 -17.29 -3.02 -20.46
CA ILE A 216 -18.69 -2.62 -20.33
C ILE A 216 -19.43 -3.70 -19.55
N ARG A 217 -20.10 -3.28 -18.48
CA ARG A 217 -20.92 -4.16 -17.64
C ARG A 217 -22.35 -3.64 -17.57
N PRO A 218 -23.37 -4.49 -17.77
CA PRO A 218 -24.75 -4.08 -17.63
C PRO A 218 -25.08 -3.90 -16.14
N ASN A 219 -25.85 -2.86 -15.87
CA ASN A 219 -26.62 -2.65 -14.67
C ASN A 219 -28.12 -2.68 -15.06
N GLU A 220 -29.03 -2.60 -14.10
CA GLU A 220 -30.48 -2.63 -14.32
C GLU A 220 -30.96 -1.55 -15.28
N THR A 221 -30.30 -0.39 -15.31
CA THR A 221 -30.73 0.80 -16.05
C THR A 221 -29.75 1.30 -17.10
N HIS A 222 -28.48 0.89 -17.04
CA HIS A 222 -27.41 1.44 -17.87
C HIS A 222 -26.33 0.40 -18.16
N LEU A 223 -25.54 0.65 -19.19
CA LEU A 223 -24.25 0.02 -19.43
C LEU A 223 -23.15 0.85 -18.76
N MET A 224 -22.49 0.26 -17.77
CA MET A 224 -21.40 0.90 -17.03
C MET A 224 -20.09 0.70 -17.78
N VAL A 225 -19.47 1.80 -18.22
CA VAL A 225 -18.21 1.78 -18.97
C VAL A 225 -17.06 2.04 -18.02
N TYR A 226 -16.07 1.15 -18.06
CA TYR A 226 -14.86 1.26 -17.26
C TYR A 226 -13.61 1.20 -18.14
N MET A 227 -12.60 2.01 -17.85
CA MET A 227 -11.27 1.87 -18.44
C MET A 227 -10.44 0.89 -17.60
N ILE A 228 -9.81 -0.07 -18.25
CA ILE A 228 -8.78 -0.91 -17.64
C ILE A 228 -7.46 -0.15 -17.75
N GLU A 229 -7.02 0.43 -16.64
CA GLU A 229 -5.65 0.94 -16.55
C GLU A 229 -4.68 -0.23 -16.35
N GLN A 230 -3.59 -0.25 -17.11
CA GLN A 230 -2.46 -1.16 -16.88
C GLN A 230 -1.65 -0.72 -15.65
N ARG A 231 -2.32 -0.63 -14.50
CA ARG A 231 -1.73 -0.31 -13.21
C ARG A 231 -1.93 -1.46 -12.27
N LEU A 232 -0.88 -1.72 -11.52
CA LEU A 232 -0.88 -2.76 -10.51
C LEU A 232 -1.69 -2.31 -9.28
N THR A 233 -2.76 -3.02 -8.97
CA THR A 233 -3.47 -2.90 -7.68
C THR A 233 -3.02 -3.96 -6.67
N GLY A 234 -2.51 -5.08 -7.17
CA GLY A 234 -2.03 -6.21 -6.39
C GLY A 234 -3.09 -6.80 -5.45
N THR A 235 -2.76 -6.91 -4.17
CA THR A 235 -3.69 -7.41 -3.14
C THR A 235 -4.69 -6.36 -2.65
N PHE A 236 -4.63 -5.13 -3.18
CA PHE A 236 -5.54 -4.03 -2.90
C PHE A 236 -6.57 -3.83 -4.02
N LYS A 237 -7.63 -3.06 -3.71
CA LYS A 237 -8.66 -2.68 -4.67
C LYS A 237 -8.18 -1.61 -5.65
N MET A 238 -7.39 -0.66 -5.16
CA MET A 238 -6.92 0.48 -5.94
C MET A 238 -5.40 0.52 -5.98
N PRO A 239 -4.80 0.96 -7.10
CA PRO A 239 -3.34 1.08 -7.20
C PRO A 239 -2.79 2.09 -6.18
N ASN A 240 -3.57 3.13 -5.86
CA ASN A 240 -3.22 4.14 -4.87
C ASN A 240 -3.06 3.57 -3.46
N ASP A 241 -3.88 2.58 -3.08
CA ASP A 241 -3.81 1.94 -1.76
C ASP A 241 -2.53 1.09 -1.64
N LEU A 242 -2.22 0.30 -2.68
CA LEU A 242 -0.95 -0.44 -2.76
C LEU A 242 0.24 0.51 -2.73
N GLY A 243 0.17 1.62 -3.48
CA GLY A 243 1.19 2.66 -3.46
C GLY A 243 1.42 3.22 -2.06
N ALA A 244 0.35 3.60 -1.34
CA ALA A 244 0.45 4.10 0.03
C ALA A 244 1.06 3.05 0.99
N TYR A 245 0.69 1.78 0.83
CA TYR A 245 1.29 0.68 1.59
C TYR A 245 2.79 0.52 1.30
N LEU A 246 3.20 0.56 0.03
CA LEU A 246 4.60 0.46 -0.37
C LEU A 246 5.42 1.68 0.08
N ALA A 247 4.81 2.88 0.07
CA ALA A 247 5.45 4.11 0.55
C ALA A 247 5.88 4.03 2.02
N LEU A 248 5.16 3.25 2.83
CA LEU A 248 5.47 2.99 4.22
C LEU A 248 6.38 1.76 4.40
N SER A 249 6.04 0.66 3.76
CA SER A 249 6.71 -0.63 3.98
C SER A 249 8.08 -0.73 3.31
N LEU A 250 8.26 -0.14 2.12
CA LEU A 250 9.52 -0.26 1.38
C LEU A 250 10.69 0.44 2.08
N PRO A 251 10.60 1.71 2.54
CA PRO A 251 11.68 2.33 3.29
C PRO A 251 12.01 1.58 4.59
N PHE A 252 10.98 1.03 5.25
CA PHE A 252 11.16 0.22 6.45
C PHE A 252 11.95 -1.07 6.17
N VAL A 253 11.58 -1.81 5.12
CA VAL A 253 12.28 -3.04 4.69
C VAL A 253 13.70 -2.72 4.24
N MET A 254 13.90 -1.61 3.50
CA MET A 254 15.23 -1.13 3.10
C MET A 254 16.10 -0.81 4.31
N GLY A 255 15.57 -0.13 5.33
CA GLY A 255 16.29 0.11 6.58
C GLY A 255 16.69 -1.17 7.29
N TYR A 256 15.74 -2.11 7.40
CA TYR A 256 15.99 -3.41 8.00
C TYR A 256 17.05 -4.22 7.22
N PHE A 257 17.04 -4.13 5.89
CA PHE A 257 18.06 -4.72 5.00
C PHE A 257 19.44 -4.11 5.25
N VAL A 258 19.56 -2.77 5.25
CA VAL A 258 20.84 -2.07 5.47
C VAL A 258 21.41 -2.37 6.87
N VAL A 259 20.57 -2.40 7.91
CA VAL A 259 21.01 -2.78 9.26
C VAL A 259 21.45 -4.24 9.32
N SER A 260 20.70 -5.15 8.68
CA SER A 260 21.05 -6.58 8.62
C SER A 260 22.38 -6.81 7.91
N TRP A 261 22.67 -6.00 6.90
CA TRP A 261 23.95 -6.03 6.19
C TRP A 261 25.14 -5.70 7.11
N ARG A 262 24.98 -4.76 8.05
CA ARG A 262 26.06 -4.31 8.96
C ARG A 262 26.34 -5.27 10.14
N ARG A 263 25.50 -6.28 10.38
CA ARG A 263 25.59 -7.13 11.58
C ARG A 263 26.74 -8.14 11.51
N ASP A 264 27.19 -8.57 12.69
CA ASP A 264 28.38 -9.38 12.98
C ASP A 264 28.66 -10.50 11.94
N PRO A 265 29.86 -10.56 11.34
CA PRO A 265 30.24 -11.59 10.36
C PRO A 265 30.13 -13.03 10.89
N LYS A 266 30.09 -13.24 12.22
CA LYS A 266 30.00 -14.58 12.84
C LYS A 266 28.65 -15.28 12.65
N GLN A 267 27.63 -14.64 12.07
CA GLN A 267 26.31 -15.24 11.92
C GLN A 267 26.24 -16.21 10.72
N LYS A 268 26.11 -17.53 11.00
CA LYS A 268 26.07 -18.65 10.03
C LYS A 268 25.11 -18.46 8.83
N TYR A 269 24.01 -17.73 8.99
CA TYR A 269 22.97 -17.54 7.95
C TYR A 269 22.91 -16.11 7.39
N ARG A 270 23.99 -15.33 7.49
CA ARG A 270 24.01 -13.93 7.07
C ARG A 270 23.70 -13.76 5.58
N ILE A 271 24.33 -14.56 4.71
CA ILE A 271 24.18 -14.42 3.25
C ILE A 271 22.74 -14.67 2.79
N TRP A 272 22.10 -15.72 3.30
CA TRP A 272 20.71 -16.06 2.95
C TRP A 272 19.71 -15.00 3.40
N ARG A 273 19.91 -14.40 4.59
CA ARG A 273 19.06 -13.30 5.05
C ARG A 273 19.20 -12.06 4.17
N ILE A 274 20.43 -11.74 3.79
CA ILE A 274 20.74 -10.63 2.89
C ILE A 274 20.10 -10.85 1.53
N LEU A 275 20.29 -12.04 0.93
CA LEU A 275 19.70 -12.37 -0.37
C LEU A 275 18.17 -12.34 -0.32
N GLY A 276 17.57 -12.94 0.71
CA GLY A 276 16.11 -12.92 0.89
C GLY A 276 15.54 -11.52 1.04
N LEU A 277 16.13 -10.68 1.90
CA LEU A 277 15.70 -9.29 2.05
C LEU A 277 15.93 -8.46 0.79
N GLY A 278 17.05 -8.66 0.09
CA GLY A 278 17.34 -8.01 -1.19
C GLY A 278 16.31 -8.36 -2.26
N ALA A 279 15.95 -9.64 -2.38
CA ALA A 279 14.87 -10.09 -3.27
C ALA A 279 13.52 -9.43 -2.92
N VAL A 280 13.16 -9.33 -1.64
CA VAL A 280 11.94 -8.64 -1.21
C VAL A 280 11.97 -7.15 -1.61
N VAL A 281 13.08 -6.45 -1.39
CA VAL A 281 13.22 -5.04 -1.79
C VAL A 281 13.07 -4.86 -3.30
N ILE A 282 13.70 -5.72 -4.11
CA ILE A 282 13.61 -5.67 -5.57
C ILE A 282 12.15 -5.86 -6.02
N VAL A 283 11.50 -6.90 -5.50
CA VAL A 283 10.10 -7.20 -5.84
C VAL A 283 9.18 -6.05 -5.42
N MET A 284 9.30 -5.52 -4.20
CA MET A 284 8.52 -4.36 -3.76
C MET A 284 8.77 -3.11 -4.61
N SER A 285 10.01 -2.86 -5.01
CA SER A 285 10.36 -1.73 -5.88
C SER A 285 9.73 -1.87 -7.26
N ALA A 286 9.71 -3.08 -7.83
CA ALA A 286 9.01 -3.35 -9.09
C ALA A 286 7.51 -3.09 -8.96
N ASN A 287 6.88 -3.47 -7.84
CA ASN A 287 5.48 -3.15 -7.59
C ASN A 287 5.25 -1.63 -7.53
N LEU A 288 6.10 -0.88 -6.82
CA LEU A 288 5.99 0.58 -6.74
C LEU A 288 6.09 1.24 -8.12
N VAL A 289 6.93 0.70 -9.01
CA VAL A 289 7.00 1.17 -10.40
C VAL A 289 5.68 0.97 -11.11
N LEU A 290 5.10 -0.23 -10.99
CA LEU A 290 3.87 -0.61 -11.69
C LEU A 290 2.59 0.00 -11.08
N THR A 291 2.62 0.53 -9.85
CA THR A 291 1.46 1.24 -9.29
C THR A 291 1.26 2.61 -9.97
N LEU A 292 2.33 3.21 -10.48
CA LEU A 292 2.37 4.56 -11.06
C LEU A 292 1.80 5.65 -10.11
N THR A 293 1.87 5.40 -8.80
CA THR A 293 1.29 6.29 -7.78
C THR A 293 2.25 7.40 -7.40
N ARG A 294 1.95 8.63 -7.82
CA ARG A 294 2.80 9.83 -7.63
C ARG A 294 3.23 10.04 -6.17
N ALA A 295 2.24 10.07 -5.26
CA ALA A 295 2.49 10.32 -3.84
C ALA A 295 3.39 9.24 -3.21
N ALA A 296 3.23 7.98 -3.61
CA ALA A 296 4.04 6.88 -3.09
C ALA A 296 5.50 6.98 -3.53
N TRP A 297 5.74 7.34 -4.80
CA TRP A 297 7.09 7.56 -5.32
C TRP A 297 7.78 8.68 -4.55
N VAL A 298 7.13 9.86 -4.45
CA VAL A 298 7.68 11.00 -3.72
C VAL A 298 7.99 10.62 -2.26
N SER A 299 7.04 10.00 -1.56
CA SER A 299 7.22 9.57 -0.17
C SER A 299 8.36 8.57 -0.01
N THR A 300 8.44 7.56 -0.88
CA THR A 300 9.50 6.54 -0.83
C THR A 300 10.87 7.16 -1.09
N THR A 301 10.98 8.05 -2.08
CA THR A 301 12.22 8.74 -2.41
C THR A 301 12.69 9.59 -1.25
N ILE A 302 11.81 10.41 -0.68
CA ILE A 302 12.14 11.25 0.49
C ILE A 302 12.60 10.37 1.66
N ALA A 303 11.86 9.31 1.99
CA ALA A 303 12.21 8.40 3.07
C ALA A 303 13.58 7.72 2.83
N THR A 304 13.86 7.33 1.58
CA THR A 304 15.13 6.71 1.18
C THR A 304 16.30 7.68 1.29
N VAL A 305 16.10 8.95 0.91
CA VAL A 305 17.10 10.02 1.09
C VAL A 305 17.41 10.23 2.57
N PHE A 306 16.39 10.38 3.42
CA PHE A 306 16.59 10.55 4.87
C PHE A 306 17.30 9.35 5.50
N LEU A 307 16.95 8.13 5.07
CA LEU A 307 17.60 6.90 5.49
C LEU A 307 19.07 6.88 5.07
N GLY A 308 19.38 7.29 3.84
CA GLY A 308 20.74 7.49 3.35
C GLY A 308 21.53 8.49 4.21
N ILE A 309 20.98 9.68 4.45
CA ILE A 309 21.59 10.73 5.28
C ILE A 309 21.87 10.20 6.70
N TYR A 310 20.90 9.54 7.32
CA TYR A 310 21.05 8.96 8.65
C TYR A 310 22.22 7.96 8.70
N PHE A 311 22.33 7.09 7.70
CA PHE A 311 23.43 6.13 7.63
C PHE A 311 24.79 6.75 7.34
N ILE A 312 24.82 7.85 6.57
CA ILE A 312 26.01 8.68 6.36
C ILE A 312 26.46 9.30 7.69
N VAL A 313 25.56 9.95 8.42
CA VAL A 313 25.89 10.58 9.72
C VAL A 313 26.43 9.55 10.71
N ILE A 314 25.81 8.36 10.81
CA ILE A 314 26.33 7.27 11.65
C ILE A 314 27.71 6.80 11.19
N ALA A 315 27.94 6.71 9.88
CA ALA A 315 29.23 6.32 9.33
C ALA A 315 30.31 7.35 9.66
N LEU A 316 30.01 8.64 9.50
CA LEU A 316 30.92 9.74 9.82
C LEU A 316 31.24 9.80 11.32
N ARG A 317 30.25 9.64 12.21
CA ARG A 317 30.49 9.59 13.66
C ARG A 317 31.40 8.43 14.08
N LYS A 318 31.31 7.28 13.39
CA LYS A 318 32.20 6.13 13.64
C LYS A 318 33.58 6.26 12.99
N LEU A 319 33.70 7.10 11.97
CA LEU A 319 34.98 7.36 11.28
C LEU A 319 36.02 7.95 12.24
N ASP A 320 35.55 8.68 13.24
CA ASP A 320 36.37 9.41 14.22
C ASP A 320 37.06 8.48 15.24
N THR A 321 36.68 7.19 15.32
CA THR A 321 37.01 6.36 16.48
C THR A 321 37.99 5.19 16.27
N ARG A 322 38.49 4.87 15.07
CA ARG A 322 39.70 4.02 14.84
C ARG A 322 39.94 3.72 13.34
N TYR A 323 41.21 3.77 12.94
CA TYR A 323 41.71 3.51 11.58
C TYR A 323 41.42 2.08 11.07
N GLY A 324 41.08 2.00 9.78
CA GLY A 324 41.47 0.90 8.89
C GLY A 324 40.37 -0.08 8.48
N LEU A 325 40.04 -0.09 7.19
CA LEU A 325 39.33 -1.14 6.41
C LEU A 325 37.80 -1.25 6.41
N TRP A 326 37.01 -0.63 7.30
CA TRP A 326 35.54 -0.70 7.18
C TRP A 326 34.91 0.32 6.20
N LYS A 327 35.73 1.03 5.42
CA LYS A 327 35.30 2.15 4.54
C LYS A 327 34.56 1.72 3.26
N ARG A 328 34.81 0.52 2.72
CA ARG A 328 34.28 0.07 1.41
C ARG A 328 32.76 -0.23 1.37
N PRO A 329 32.17 -0.97 2.34
CA PRO A 329 30.74 -1.30 2.25
C PRO A 329 29.82 -0.09 2.50
N LEU A 330 30.29 0.90 3.25
CA LEU A 330 29.54 2.12 3.56
C LEU A 330 29.39 3.03 2.35
N LEU A 331 30.50 3.27 1.65
CA LEU A 331 30.50 4.03 0.39
C LEU A 331 29.66 3.32 -0.67
N GLY A 332 29.75 1.99 -0.76
CA GLY A 332 28.91 1.19 -1.66
C GLY A 332 27.43 1.37 -1.38
N SER A 333 27.00 1.32 -0.10
CA SER A 333 25.59 1.50 0.24
C SER A 333 25.07 2.91 -0.07
N THR A 334 25.90 3.94 0.08
CA THR A 334 25.53 5.32 -0.26
C THR A 334 25.42 5.51 -1.75
N ILE A 335 26.41 4.99 -2.52
CA ILE A 335 26.39 5.03 -3.98
C ILE A 335 25.18 4.27 -4.52
N ILE A 336 24.83 3.12 -3.95
CA ILE A 336 23.64 2.35 -4.35
C ILE A 336 22.36 3.13 -4.05
N ILE A 337 22.24 3.78 -2.89
CA ILE A 337 21.07 4.60 -2.54
C ILE A 337 20.95 5.80 -3.49
N VAL A 338 22.07 6.46 -3.78
CA VAL A 338 22.12 7.61 -4.71
C VAL A 338 21.79 7.15 -6.13
N LEU A 339 22.36 6.03 -6.61
CA LEU A 339 22.04 5.44 -7.91
C LEU A 339 20.58 4.98 -8.00
N LEU A 340 19.99 4.44 -6.93
CA LEU A 340 18.57 4.09 -6.87
C LEU A 340 17.68 5.33 -6.87
N SER A 341 18.11 6.43 -6.26
CA SER A 341 17.39 7.71 -6.37
C SER A 341 17.55 8.35 -7.75
N LEU A 342 18.68 8.12 -8.43
CA LEU A 342 18.96 8.59 -9.79
C LEU A 342 18.34 7.71 -10.87
N SER A 343 18.10 6.41 -10.63
CA SER A 343 17.44 5.52 -11.58
C SER A 343 15.98 5.90 -11.82
N LEU A 344 15.40 6.74 -10.96
CA LEU A 344 14.14 7.45 -11.21
C LEU A 344 14.19 8.32 -12.48
N PHE A 345 15.37 8.72 -12.96
CA PHE A 345 15.55 9.44 -14.23
C PHE A 345 15.73 8.50 -15.44
N LEU A 346 16.00 7.20 -15.21
CA LEU A 346 16.08 6.14 -16.23
C LEU A 346 14.71 5.51 -16.53
N VAL A 347 13.65 6.11 -16.00
CA VAL A 347 12.27 5.66 -16.13
C VAL A 347 11.85 5.59 -17.62
N PRO A 348 11.16 4.51 -18.06
CA PRO A 348 10.69 4.33 -19.43
C PRO A 348 9.95 5.54 -20.01
N GLN A 349 10.07 5.77 -21.32
CA GLN A 349 9.47 6.94 -21.98
C GLN A 349 7.96 7.07 -21.77
N HIS A 350 7.20 5.99 -21.68
CA HIS A 350 5.75 6.07 -21.42
C HIS A 350 5.44 6.61 -20.00
N ILE A 351 6.28 6.29 -19.01
CA ILE A 351 6.16 6.84 -17.66
C ILE A 351 6.64 8.29 -17.67
N LYS A 352 7.70 8.63 -18.41
CA LYS A 352 8.13 10.03 -18.62
C LYS A 352 7.03 10.86 -19.28
N ALA A 353 6.40 10.34 -20.33
CA ALA A 353 5.27 10.98 -21.01
C ALA A 353 4.08 11.13 -20.06
N ARG A 354 3.81 10.14 -19.19
CA ARG A 354 2.87 10.34 -18.09
C ARG A 354 3.34 11.47 -17.18
N PHE A 355 4.57 11.49 -16.66
CA PHE A 355 5.06 12.59 -15.82
C PHE A 355 4.98 13.95 -16.51
N GLN A 356 5.23 14.01 -17.81
CA GLN A 356 5.18 15.24 -18.58
C GLN A 356 3.73 15.71 -18.75
N THR A 357 2.80 14.82 -19.10
CA THR A 357 1.36 15.12 -19.05
C THR A 357 0.88 15.49 -17.63
N MET A 358 1.53 14.99 -16.57
CA MET A 358 1.24 15.44 -15.19
C MET A 358 1.73 16.87 -14.93
N ILE A 359 2.91 17.24 -15.43
CA ILE A 359 3.47 18.60 -15.29
C ILE A 359 2.63 19.58 -16.09
N GLU A 360 2.22 19.17 -17.28
CA GLU A 360 1.39 19.97 -18.18
C GLU A 360 -0.05 20.10 -17.65
N HIS A 361 -0.61 19.07 -17.00
CA HIS A 361 -2.00 19.05 -16.52
C HIS A 361 -2.08 18.67 -15.03
N PRO A 362 -1.64 19.55 -14.11
CA PRO A 362 -1.58 19.24 -12.69
C PRO A 362 -2.95 19.05 -12.03
N VAL A 363 -4.02 19.61 -12.61
CA VAL A 363 -5.35 19.72 -11.98
C VAL A 363 -6.35 18.67 -12.50
N GLY A 364 -6.13 18.07 -13.68
CA GLY A 364 -7.16 17.31 -14.39
C GLY A 364 -7.35 15.83 -14.01
N PHE A 365 -6.46 15.23 -13.21
CA PHE A 365 -6.47 13.77 -12.99
C PHE A 365 -7.02 13.31 -11.62
N MET A 366 -7.34 14.23 -10.71
CA MET A 366 -7.93 13.88 -9.41
C MET A 366 -9.36 14.41 -9.20
N GLY A 367 -9.86 15.27 -10.10
CA GLY A 367 -11.10 16.03 -9.89
C GLY A 367 -12.40 15.37 -10.36
N GLU A 368 -12.36 14.40 -11.26
CA GLU A 368 -13.58 13.78 -11.80
C GLU A 368 -13.69 12.32 -11.34
N ARG A 369 -13.82 12.15 -10.02
CA ARG A 369 -14.66 11.06 -9.52
C ARG A 369 -15.97 11.73 -9.10
N PRO A 370 -17.11 11.42 -9.75
CA PRO A 370 -18.41 11.88 -9.26
C PRO A 370 -18.66 11.41 -7.82
#